data_AF-A0A3E4Y6N8-F1
#
_entry.id   AF-A0A3E4Y6N8-F1
#
_cell.length_a   1.000
_cell.length_b   1.000
_cell.length_c   1.000
_cell.angle_alpha   90.00
_cell.angle_beta   90.00
_cell.angle_gamma   90.00
#
_symmetry.space_group_name_H-M   'P 1'
#
loop_
_entity.id
_entity.type
_entity.pdbx_description
1 polymer ?
#
loop_
_entity_poly.entity_id
_entity_poly.type
_entity_poly.pdbx_seq_one_letter_code
_entity_poly.pdbx_strand_id
1 'polypeptide(L)'
;MRIDAYNQIAQLYGVSRTTKTAKTQSTARMSDQVSISQAGRDYQIAKKAVSEASDIREDKVALLKNMVDSGQYQVSGDDFAGKLLERYNSL
;
A
#
# COMPACT_ATOMS: atom_id res chain seq x y z
N MET A 1 -59.70 -9.56 -2.14
CA MET A 1 -59.95 -8.54 -1.11
C MET A 1 -60.17 -9.28 0.21
N ARG A 2 -59.18 -9.27 1.11
CA ARG A 2 -59.16 -8.49 2.37
C ARG A 2 -60.40 -8.73 3.23
N ILE A 3 -60.25 -9.49 4.32
CA ILE A 3 -60.44 -9.11 5.74
C ILE A 3 -60.29 -10.41 6.54
N ASP A 4 -59.15 -10.59 7.21
CA ASP A 4 -59.02 -11.50 8.35
C ASP A 4 -57.91 -10.95 9.25
N ALA A 5 -58.09 -9.71 9.70
CA ALA A 5 -57.29 -9.12 10.78
C ALA A 5 -57.63 -9.75 12.15
N TYR A 6 -57.94 -11.05 12.16
CA TYR A 6 -57.99 -11.96 13.29
C TYR A 6 -56.67 -12.01 14.10
N ASN A 7 -55.62 -11.34 13.59
CA ASN A 7 -54.38 -11.07 14.31
C ASN A 7 -54.55 -10.22 15.59
N GLN A 8 -55.72 -9.63 15.85
CA GLN A 8 -55.95 -8.85 17.07
C GLN A 8 -56.41 -9.65 18.29
N ILE A 9 -56.66 -10.97 18.18
CA ILE A 9 -57.16 -11.77 19.32
C ILE A 9 -56.14 -12.81 19.81
N ALA A 10 -55.10 -13.10 19.02
CA ALA A 10 -54.00 -13.99 19.45
C ALA A 10 -53.00 -13.34 20.41
N GLN A 11 -53.15 -12.05 20.73
CA GLN A 11 -52.32 -11.35 21.73
C GLN A 11 -52.82 -11.56 23.17
N LEU A 12 -54.00 -12.16 23.37
CA LEU A 12 -54.63 -12.24 24.69
C LEU A 12 -54.34 -13.53 25.47
N TYR A 13 -53.81 -14.58 24.83
CA TYR A 13 -53.56 -15.84 25.52
C TYR A 13 -52.22 -16.44 25.10
N GLY A 14 -51.23 -16.26 25.97
CA GLY A 14 -50.18 -17.27 26.10
C GLY A 14 -48.77 -16.75 25.87
N VAL A 15 -48.11 -16.59 27.02
CA VAL A 15 -46.70 -16.96 27.22
C VAL A 15 -45.70 -15.86 26.89
N SER A 16 -45.48 -15.04 27.91
CA SER A 16 -44.16 -14.60 28.36
C SER A 16 -43.12 -15.72 28.18
N ARG A 17 -42.41 -15.73 27.04
CA ARG A 17 -41.26 -16.62 26.84
C ARG A 17 -40.02 -15.75 26.68
N THR A 18 -39.37 -15.55 27.82
CA THR A 18 -37.97 -15.19 27.97
C THR A 18 -37.10 -16.14 27.15
N THR A 19 -36.89 -15.83 25.87
CA THR A 19 -35.83 -16.47 25.10
C THR A 19 -34.55 -15.74 25.41
N LYS A 20 -33.83 -16.24 26.42
CA LYS A 20 -32.39 -15.98 26.55
C LYS A 20 -31.76 -16.47 25.26
N THR A 21 -31.56 -15.58 24.30
CA THR A 21 -30.67 -15.84 23.18
C THR A 21 -29.30 -16.00 23.82
N ALA A 22 -28.88 -17.26 23.98
CA ALA A 22 -27.50 -17.59 24.25
C ALA A 22 -26.67 -16.76 23.28
N LYS A 23 -25.76 -15.93 23.81
CA LYS A 23 -24.71 -15.36 22.99
C LYS A 23 -24.00 -16.56 22.38
N THR A 24 -24.34 -16.90 21.14
CA THR A 24 -23.46 -17.70 20.30
C THR A 24 -22.23 -16.83 20.19
N GLN A 25 -21.27 -17.11 21.08
CA GLN A 25 -19.92 -16.66 20.96
C GLN A 25 -19.53 -17.13 19.58
N SER A 26 -19.58 -16.20 18.62
CA SER A 26 -18.94 -16.33 17.34
C SER A 26 -17.54 -16.81 17.72
N THR A 27 -17.30 -18.10 17.54
CA THR A 27 -15.97 -18.64 17.38
C THR A 27 -15.48 -17.88 16.17
N ALA A 28 -14.87 -16.72 16.42
CA ALA A 28 -14.11 -15.98 15.45
C ALA A 28 -13.22 -17.06 14.87
N ARG A 29 -13.50 -17.44 13.62
CA ARG A 29 -12.64 -18.35 12.88
C ARG A 29 -11.26 -17.78 13.13
N MET A 30 -10.42 -18.49 13.86
CA MET A 30 -9.00 -18.18 13.90
C MET A 30 -8.54 -18.46 12.48
N SER A 31 -8.74 -17.47 11.62
CA SER A 31 -8.16 -17.45 10.30
C SER A 31 -6.68 -17.27 10.56
N ASP A 32 -5.87 -18.18 10.02
CA ASP A 32 -4.44 -17.97 9.97
C ASP A 32 -4.17 -16.62 9.32
N GLN A 33 -3.73 -15.66 10.13
CA GLN A 33 -3.37 -14.34 9.66
C GLN A 33 -1.86 -14.33 9.46
N VAL A 34 -1.44 -14.23 8.20
CA VAL A 34 -0.03 -14.04 7.86
C VAL A 34 0.35 -12.61 8.22
N SER A 35 1.11 -12.46 9.31
CA SER A 35 1.68 -11.17 9.70
C SER A 35 2.94 -10.90 8.88
N ILE A 36 2.79 -10.13 7.79
CA ILE A 36 3.95 -9.61 7.05
C ILE A 36 4.53 -8.44 7.83
N SER A 37 5.84 -8.44 8.05
CA SER A 37 6.54 -7.32 8.70
C SER A 37 6.35 -6.04 7.90
N GLN A 38 6.28 -4.89 8.58
CA GLN A 38 6.18 -3.59 7.91
C GLN A 38 7.37 -3.38 6.95
N ALA A 39 8.57 -3.71 7.40
CA ALA A 39 9.79 -3.65 6.58
C ALA A 39 9.70 -4.49 5.29
N GLY A 40 9.06 -5.66 5.33
CA GLY A 40 8.86 -6.51 4.15
C GLY A 40 7.90 -5.88 3.14
N ARG A 41 6.84 -5.21 3.61
CA ARG A 41 5.94 -4.44 2.74
C ARG A 41 6.66 -3.26 2.12
N ASP A 42 7.40 -2.49 2.92
CA ASP A 42 8.14 -1.32 2.45
C ASP A 42 9.19 -1.72 1.41
N TYR A 43 9.86 -2.85 1.59
CA TYR A 43 10.81 -3.39 0.62
C TYR A 43 10.14 -3.75 -0.71
N GLN A 44 8.97 -4.40 -0.70
CA GLN A 44 8.25 -4.73 -1.93
C GLN A 44 7.81 -3.47 -2.69
N ILE A 45 7.34 -2.45 -1.95
CA ILE A 45 6.95 -1.16 -2.53
C ILE A 45 8.18 -0.48 -3.15
N ALA A 46 9.30 -0.41 -2.43
CA ALA A 46 10.54 0.18 -2.92
C ALA A 46 11.06 -0.57 -4.17
N LYS A 47 11.05 -1.90 -4.15
CA LYS A 47 11.47 -2.72 -5.29
C LYS A 47 10.60 -2.45 -6.52
N LYS A 48 9.28 -2.37 -6.33
CA LYS A 48 8.34 -2.04 -7.41
C LYS A 48 8.60 -0.65 -7.96
N ALA A 49 8.76 0.35 -7.09
CA ALA A 49 9.06 1.72 -7.48
C ALA A 49 10.37 1.84 -8.28
N VAL A 50 11.42 1.10 -7.90
CA VAL A 50 12.69 1.07 -8.63
C VAL A 50 12.53 0.39 -10.00
N SER A 51 11.73 -0.68 -10.09
CA SER A 51 11.49 -1.36 -11.38
C SER A 51 10.61 -0.57 -12.34
N GLU A 52 9.68 0.23 -11.83
CA GLU A 52 8.81 1.10 -12.63
C GLU A 52 9.48 2.42 -13.00
N ALA A 53 10.53 2.82 -12.25
CA ALA A 53 11.32 3.98 -12.58
C ALA A 53 11.98 3.80 -13.95
N SER A 54 11.91 4.83 -14.78
CA SER A 54 12.57 4.85 -16.07
C SER A 54 14.09 4.78 -15.88
N ASP A 55 14.76 4.02 -16.75
CA ASP A 55 16.22 3.90 -16.77
C ASP A 55 16.89 5.27 -16.93
N ILE A 56 16.28 6.13 -17.75
CA ILE A 56 16.70 7.51 -17.97
C ILE A 56 15.78 8.47 -17.20
N ARG A 57 16.40 9.33 -16.39
CA ARG A 57 15.74 10.47 -15.75
C ARG A 57 15.84 11.71 -16.62
N GLU A 58 14.89 11.85 -17.54
CA GLU A 58 14.83 12.95 -18.52
C GLU A 58 14.85 14.33 -17.85
N ASP A 59 14.22 14.48 -16.68
CA ASP A 59 14.23 15.71 -15.88
C ASP A 59 15.66 16.15 -15.51
N LYS A 60 16.49 15.20 -15.08
CA LYS A 60 17.87 15.50 -14.71
C LYS A 60 18.76 15.72 -15.91
N VAL A 61 18.51 14.99 -17.00
CA VAL A 61 19.23 15.19 -18.27
C VAL A 61 18.95 16.58 -18.82
N ALA A 62 17.69 17.00 -18.83
CA ALA A 62 17.30 18.35 -19.26
C ALA A 62 17.93 19.43 -18.38
N LEU A 63 17.93 19.25 -17.05
CA LEU A 63 18.59 20.17 -16.12
C LEU A 63 20.10 20.28 -16.41
N LEU A 64 20.78 19.15 -16.57
CA LEU A 64 22.23 19.11 -16.87
C LEU A 64 22.54 19.77 -18.22
N LYS A 65 21.74 19.48 -19.25
CA LYS A 65 21.87 20.13 -20.58
C LYS A 65 21.75 21.64 -20.46
N ASN A 66 20.72 22.13 -19.77
CA ASN A 66 20.53 23.57 -19.56
C ASN A 66 21.71 24.21 -18.84
N MET A 67 22.27 23.55 -17.81
CA MET A 67 23.45 24.07 -17.10
C MET A 67 24.71 24.11 -17.98
N VAL A 68 24.88 23.12 -18.86
CA VAL A 68 25.96 23.09 -19.85
C VAL A 68 25.79 24.22 -20.85
N ASP A 69 24.60 24.37 -21.42
CA ASP A 69 24.29 25.40 -22.42
C ASP A 69 24.41 26.81 -21.84
N SER A 70 24.05 27.00 -20.57
CA SER A 70 24.19 28.28 -19.87
C SER A 70 25.61 28.55 -19.37
N GLY A 71 26.56 27.64 -19.57
CA GLY A 71 27.94 27.75 -19.08
C GLY A 71 28.09 27.63 -17.56
N GLN A 72 27.05 27.21 -16.84
CA GLN A 72 27.04 27.08 -15.37
C GLN A 72 27.44 25.67 -14.90
N TYR A 73 27.69 24.76 -15.83
CA TYR A 73 28.19 23.43 -15.52
C TYR A 73 29.70 23.47 -15.33
N GLN A 74 30.14 23.32 -14.07
CA GLN A 74 31.56 23.29 -13.72
C GLN A 74 31.99 21.90 -13.29
N VAL A 75 33.07 21.41 -13.90
CA VAL A 75 33.72 20.15 -13.54
C VAL A 75 35.00 20.48 -12.79
N SER A 76 35.13 19.98 -11.56
CA SER A 76 36.39 20.10 -10.83
C SER A 76 37.39 19.05 -11.31
N GLY A 77 38.69 19.35 -11.17
CA GLY A 77 39.75 18.38 -11.48
C GLY A 77 39.65 17.11 -10.62
N ASP A 78 39.23 17.26 -9.38
CA ASP A 78 39.06 16.16 -8.43
C ASP A 78 37.88 15.25 -8.82
N ASP A 79 36.73 15.82 -9.22
CA ASP A 79 35.58 15.05 -9.69
C ASP A 79 35.94 14.24 -10.95
N PHE A 80 36.69 14.87 -11.86
CA PHE A 80 37.16 14.21 -13.07
C PHE A 80 38.12 13.05 -12.76
N ALA A 81 39.12 13.28 -11.90
CA ALA A 81 40.06 12.25 -11.49
C ALA A 81 39.36 11.09 -10.74
N GLY A 82 38.40 11.41 -9.88
CA GLY A 82 37.55 10.42 -9.20
C GLY A 82 36.79 9.54 -10.20
N LYS A 83 36.18 10.13 -11.22
CA LYS A 83 35.47 9.40 -12.28
C LYS A 83 36.41 8.52 -13.12
N LEU A 84 37.63 8.98 -13.37
CA LEU A 84 38.64 8.18 -14.08
C LEU A 84 39.05 6.94 -13.27
N LEU A 85 39.30 7.09 -11.98
CA LEU A 85 39.64 5.98 -11.08
C LEU A 85 38.48 4.99 -10.92
N GLU A 86 37.25 5.50 -10.77
CA GLU A 86 36.03 4.67 -10.71
C GLU A 86 35.93 3.79 -11.97
N ARG A 87 36.13 4.38 -13.16
CA ARG A 87 36.14 3.64 -14.42
C ARG A 87 37.26 2.60 -14.47
N TYR A 88 38.48 2.96 -14.07
CA TYR A 88 39.63 2.05 -14.05
C TYR A 88 39.38 0.83 -13.15
N ASN A 89 38.79 1.02 -11.97
CA ASN A 89 38.50 -0.06 -11.02
C ASN A 89 37.28 -0.92 -11.40
N SER A 90 36.47 -0.48 -12.37
CA SER A 90 35.30 -1.19 -12.86
C SER A 90 35.56 -2.08 -14.09
N LEU A 91 36.78 -2.02 -14.63
CA LEU A 91 37.30 -2.88 -15.69
C LEU A 91 37.79 -4.21 -15.11
#